data_AF-A0A933ZH66-F1
#
_entry.id   AF-A0A933ZH66-F1
#
_cell.length_a   1.000
_cell.length_b   1.000
_cell.length_c   1.000
_cell.angle_alpha   90.00
_cell.angle_beta   90.00
_cell.angle_gamma   90.00
#
_symmetry.space_group_name_H-M   'P 1'
#
loop_
_entity.id
_entity.type
_entity.pdbx_description
1 polymer ?
#
loop_
_entity_poly.entity_id
_entity_poly.type
_entity_poly.pdbx_seq_one_letter_code
_entity_poly.pdbx_strand_id
1 'polypeptide(L)'
;MKLSPVLQLPQSAPQRGASRPARRVYGDEAFRRTGLHLRDRDPVHIGASTPPVRAVAVAHERCNAVGTVELSCGPKGLHIRFVRIVPFSDGYVPYPSATGHAITAPYDQVVRAVTDSSGLVHLTLDPACTPFNKLVLAGLVREHKFDHHSSFLRRARIESVVTLAAIALWMPLAWTLRALVSSMSEALVLAVSATAAMLVHAMRRDIASRLVLFGSKSERIRSELLADLALRLGPERVRNAPAADAAASAQPDRVPERDSAESSGLRSLFATAGIVAAVALVAILVSKSLLSISLSPQEARLRDIEAAEESTPAAVASASPSNAPAGSITPEPPKPAKVLPPCSCDRADSVLWAGGVPQLAILATTRPGKTSAKRPRIYPEIAVVNNGNQDLKNVILTVDFLLGAHDGKPAHRAGEEGLLYDGTLGPGQAIKWRVKGKGDDYVVTSSITGKVGEAGLAPAPADAFHKLLTAHTPSVRLHGAKMLAYLGDPRAREAIEQLEKEHREEMASTLSLLADAVRSMRVCSVRAVSNASPGHVNVEACVFNASNETRDRPAVVVRTLQGSTTQESRWIVEASIAPGSGVRTTGTIEGVAGENQPAASSLQLVAEP
;
A
#
# COMPACT_ATOMS: atom_id res chain seq x y z
N MET A 1 -2.85 -50.77 -17.71
CA MET A 1 -4.15 -51.27 -18.21
C MET A 1 -5.13 -51.37 -17.05
N LYS A 2 -6.29 -50.71 -17.20
CA LYS A 2 -7.67 -50.95 -16.67
C LYS A 2 -7.84 -51.84 -15.41
N LEU A 3 -8.75 -51.61 -14.46
CA LEU A 3 -9.78 -50.61 -14.12
C LEU A 3 -10.28 -51.00 -12.71
N SER A 4 -10.95 -50.07 -12.02
CA SER A 4 -11.51 -50.11 -10.65
C SER A 4 -12.43 -51.29 -10.29
N PRO A 5 -12.86 -51.38 -9.01
CA PRO A 5 -14.21 -50.89 -8.65
C PRO A 5 -14.21 -50.05 -7.36
N VAL A 6 -14.79 -48.85 -7.34
CA VAL A 6 -16.20 -48.52 -7.05
C VAL A 6 -16.71 -49.16 -5.75
N LEU A 7 -16.63 -48.41 -4.65
CA LEU A 7 -17.35 -48.65 -3.41
C LEU A 7 -18.44 -47.58 -3.27
N GLN A 8 -19.69 -48.03 -3.34
CA GLN A 8 -20.91 -47.26 -3.06
C GLN A 8 -21.42 -47.57 -1.65
N LEU A 9 -22.19 -46.60 -1.13
CA LEU A 9 -23.20 -46.61 -0.05
C LEU A 9 -22.80 -45.89 1.26
N PRO A 10 -23.76 -45.35 2.05
CA PRO A 10 -25.21 -45.19 1.80
C PRO A 10 -25.74 -43.75 1.96
N GLN A 11 -26.81 -43.47 1.21
CA GLN A 11 -27.73 -42.35 1.48
C GLN A 11 -28.51 -42.63 2.77
N SER A 12 -28.49 -41.69 3.70
CA SER A 12 -29.49 -41.62 4.78
C SER A 12 -29.84 -40.16 5.03
N ALA A 13 -31.08 -39.80 4.69
CA ALA A 13 -31.70 -38.53 5.02
C ALA A 13 -32.36 -38.61 6.39
N PRO A 14 -32.37 -37.51 7.18
CA PRO A 14 -33.41 -37.31 8.17
C PRO A 14 -34.30 -36.12 7.79
N GLN A 15 -35.58 -36.43 7.60
CA GLN A 15 -36.69 -35.47 7.71
C GLN A 15 -36.75 -34.92 9.13
N ARG A 16 -36.62 -33.61 9.30
CA ARG A 16 -37.18 -32.81 10.41
C ARG A 16 -37.49 -31.44 9.82
N GLY A 17 -38.75 -31.00 9.73
CA GLY A 17 -39.64 -30.78 10.86
C GLY A 17 -39.84 -29.27 10.96
N ALA A 18 -40.74 -28.75 10.12
CA ALA A 18 -41.05 -27.33 10.04
C ALA A 18 -41.80 -26.87 11.30
N SER A 19 -41.25 -25.89 12.01
CA SER A 19 -41.97 -25.11 13.02
C SER A 19 -41.72 -23.63 12.76
N ARG A 20 -42.75 -22.98 12.20
CA ARG A 20 -42.89 -21.52 12.11
C ARG A 20 -43.32 -20.98 13.47
N PRO A 21 -42.76 -19.87 13.97
CA PRO A 21 -43.47 -19.01 14.90
C PRO A 21 -44.02 -17.76 14.21
N ALA A 22 -45.35 -17.68 14.29
CA ALA A 22 -46.18 -16.49 14.53
C ALA A 22 -45.67 -15.12 14.03
N ARG A 23 -46.31 -14.70 12.93
CA ARG A 23 -46.47 -13.34 12.45
C ARG A 23 -47.31 -12.55 13.47
N ARG A 24 -46.69 -11.67 14.27
CA ARG A 24 -47.44 -10.67 15.05
C ARG A 24 -47.80 -9.51 14.13
N VAL A 25 -49.10 -9.43 13.87
CA VAL A 25 -49.82 -8.29 13.33
C VAL A 25 -49.98 -7.28 14.47
N TYR A 26 -49.56 -6.04 14.24
CA TYR A 26 -50.14 -4.87 14.88
C TYR A 26 -50.31 -3.84 13.77
N GLY A 27 -51.57 -3.54 13.46
CA GLY A 27 -51.92 -2.36 12.68
C GLY A 27 -51.83 -1.13 13.57
N ASP A 28 -51.52 0.01 12.98
CA ASP A 28 -52.52 1.08 12.92
C ASP A 28 -52.14 2.08 11.83
N GLU A 29 -53.11 2.35 10.97
CA GLU A 29 -53.07 3.38 9.95
C GLU A 29 -53.52 4.73 10.53
N ALA A 30 -53.00 5.79 9.91
CA ALA A 30 -53.64 7.09 9.73
C ALA A 30 -53.78 8.03 10.94
N PHE A 31 -52.93 9.07 10.96
CA PHE A 31 -53.45 10.44 11.08
C PHE A 31 -52.57 11.44 10.32
N ARG A 32 -53.06 11.92 9.16
CA ARG A 32 -52.64 13.18 8.53
C ARG A 32 -53.50 14.29 9.13
N ARG A 33 -52.89 15.34 9.70
CA ARG A 33 -53.12 16.75 9.32
C ARG A 33 -52.44 17.75 10.28
N THR A 34 -51.69 18.66 9.66
CA THR A 34 -51.49 20.10 9.97
C THR A 34 -51.21 20.56 11.40
N GLY A 35 -50.03 21.14 11.59
CA GLY A 35 -49.71 22.00 12.73
C GLY A 35 -48.33 22.63 12.54
N LEU A 36 -48.29 23.76 11.83
CA LEU A 36 -47.16 24.70 11.79
C LEU A 36 -47.00 25.26 13.21
N HIS A 37 -46.09 24.68 13.99
CA HIS A 37 -45.57 25.32 15.20
C HIS A 37 -44.11 25.65 14.98
N LEU A 38 -43.83 26.93 14.75
CA LEU A 38 -42.55 27.53 15.14
C LEU A 38 -42.40 27.24 16.65
N ARG A 39 -41.58 26.26 16.98
CA ARG A 39 -41.14 26.04 18.34
C ARG A 39 -40.00 27.02 18.61
N ASP A 40 -40.28 27.90 19.55
CA ASP A 40 -39.31 28.63 20.34
C ASP A 40 -38.15 27.69 20.71
N ARG A 41 -36.92 28.14 20.44
CA ARG A 41 -35.71 27.40 20.76
C ARG A 41 -35.47 27.51 22.26
N ASP A 42 -35.75 26.43 22.98
CA ASP A 42 -35.22 26.22 24.33
C ASP A 42 -33.68 26.40 24.33
N PRO A 43 -33.09 26.97 25.40
CA PRO A 43 -31.65 27.16 25.50
C PRO A 43 -30.93 25.81 25.39
N VAL A 44 -30.09 25.71 24.36
CA VAL A 44 -29.27 24.56 24.00
C VAL A 44 -28.55 24.04 25.25
N HIS A 45 -28.88 22.81 25.67
CA HIS A 45 -28.11 22.09 26.68
C HIS A 45 -26.67 21.93 26.20
N ILE A 46 -25.75 22.68 26.80
CA ILE A 46 -24.31 22.73 26.47
C ILE A 46 -23.60 21.36 26.64
N GLY A 47 -24.28 20.35 27.21
CA GLY A 47 -23.73 19.02 27.48
C GLY A 47 -23.88 17.95 26.39
N ALA A 48 -24.79 18.10 25.41
CA ALA A 48 -25.04 17.05 24.43
C ALA A 48 -24.04 17.08 23.25
N SER A 49 -23.60 15.89 22.80
CA SER A 49 -22.80 15.76 21.56
C SER A 49 -23.65 16.15 20.36
N THR A 50 -23.10 16.94 19.45
CA THR A 50 -23.81 17.27 18.22
C THR A 50 -23.87 16.04 17.31
N PRO A 51 -24.97 15.85 16.54
CA PRO A 51 -25.09 14.74 15.62
C PRO A 51 -23.95 14.77 14.57
N PRO A 52 -23.30 13.63 14.28
CA PRO A 52 -22.09 13.59 13.47
C PRO A 52 -22.33 14.10 12.04
N VAL A 53 -21.35 14.82 11.52
CA VAL A 53 -21.32 15.40 10.18
C VAL A 53 -20.13 14.82 9.43
N ARG A 54 -20.38 14.15 8.31
CA ARG A 54 -19.33 13.72 7.40
C ARG A 54 -18.98 14.82 6.41
N ALA A 55 -17.70 14.95 6.12
CA ALA A 55 -17.17 15.88 5.14
C ALA A 55 -16.06 15.20 4.32
N VAL A 56 -15.78 15.77 3.16
CA VAL A 56 -14.65 15.38 2.31
C VAL A 56 -13.56 16.42 2.45
N ALA A 57 -12.41 16.04 2.99
CA ALA A 57 -11.17 16.80 2.90
C ALA A 57 -10.67 16.79 1.45
N VAL A 58 -10.64 17.95 0.80
CA VAL A 58 -10.28 18.13 -0.61
C VAL A 58 -8.83 18.59 -0.76
N ALA A 59 -8.21 18.22 -1.89
CA ALA A 59 -6.87 18.68 -2.24
C ALA A 59 -6.87 20.20 -2.40
N HIS A 60 -6.14 20.89 -1.53
CA HIS A 60 -6.01 22.33 -1.49
C HIS A 60 -4.60 22.68 -0.99
N GLU A 61 -4.01 23.77 -1.48
CA GLU A 61 -2.69 24.28 -1.06
C GLU A 61 -2.52 24.47 0.47
N ARG A 62 -3.63 24.54 1.22
CA ARG A 62 -3.65 24.76 2.67
C ARG A 62 -3.93 23.49 3.47
N CYS A 63 -4.29 22.39 2.80
CA CYS A 63 -4.50 21.11 3.48
C CYS A 63 -3.21 20.30 3.49
N ASN A 64 -3.04 19.47 4.52
CA ASN A 64 -2.00 18.45 4.54
C ASN A 64 -2.57 17.03 4.50
N ALA A 65 -3.87 16.91 4.23
CA ALA A 65 -4.55 15.63 4.14
C ALA A 65 -5.83 15.71 3.30
N VAL A 66 -6.13 14.63 2.58
CA VAL A 66 -7.31 14.47 1.72
C VAL A 66 -8.07 13.19 2.06
N GLY A 67 -9.39 13.19 1.91
CA GLY A 67 -10.22 12.00 2.16
C GLY A 67 -11.52 12.29 2.89
N THR A 68 -12.07 11.33 3.62
CA THR A 68 -13.34 11.44 4.34
C THR A 68 -13.11 11.53 5.84
N VAL A 69 -13.72 12.54 6.45
CA VAL A 69 -13.72 12.73 7.91
C VAL A 69 -15.16 12.83 8.42
N GLU A 70 -15.37 12.41 9.65
CA GLU A 70 -16.63 12.54 10.38
C GLU A 70 -16.35 13.37 11.64
N LEU A 71 -17.09 14.46 11.80
CA LEU A 71 -16.91 15.46 12.84
C LEU A 71 -18.14 15.46 13.76
N SER A 72 -17.92 15.48 15.07
CA SER A 72 -18.96 15.79 16.05
C SER A 72 -18.42 16.65 17.17
N CYS A 73 -19.16 17.68 17.56
CA CYS A 73 -18.79 18.54 18.67
C CYS A 73 -19.26 17.87 19.97
N GLY A 74 -18.32 17.31 20.73
CA GLY A 74 -18.58 16.69 22.03
C GLY A 74 -18.32 17.65 23.19
N PRO A 75 -18.71 17.29 24.42
CA PRO A 75 -18.50 18.15 25.59
C PRO A 75 -17.02 18.41 25.90
N LYS A 76 -16.13 17.42 25.63
CA LYS A 76 -14.69 17.50 25.94
C LYS A 76 -13.83 18.05 24.79
N GLY A 77 -14.37 18.15 23.58
CA GLY A 77 -13.61 18.53 22.40
C GLY A 77 -14.33 18.20 21.10
N LEU A 78 -13.68 18.53 19.98
CA LEU A 78 -14.08 18.15 18.64
C LEU A 78 -13.66 16.70 18.38
N HIS A 79 -14.63 15.80 18.26
CA HIS A 79 -14.38 14.42 17.85
C HIS A 79 -14.21 14.39 16.33
N ILE A 80 -13.08 13.85 15.88
CA ILE A 80 -12.72 13.72 14.47
C ILE A 80 -12.43 12.26 14.22
N ARG A 81 -13.28 11.61 13.43
CA ARG A 81 -13.09 10.25 12.97
C ARG A 81 -12.67 10.25 11.51
N PHE A 82 -11.44 9.84 11.26
CA PHE A 82 -10.85 9.67 9.94
C PHE A 82 -11.40 8.38 9.32
N VAL A 83 -12.43 8.51 8.48
CA VAL A 83 -13.05 7.36 7.82
C VAL A 83 -12.08 6.78 6.79
N ARG A 84 -11.46 7.65 6.00
CA ARG A 84 -10.44 7.32 4.99
C ARG A 84 -9.66 8.58 4.67
N ILE A 85 -8.48 8.78 5.26
CA ILE A 85 -7.67 9.98 5.06
C ILE A 85 -6.27 9.62 4.60
N VAL A 86 -5.68 10.45 3.74
CA VAL A 86 -4.35 10.27 3.16
C VAL A 86 -3.56 11.56 3.37
N PRO A 87 -2.28 11.51 3.78
CA PRO A 87 -1.44 12.71 3.80
C PRO A 87 -1.34 13.31 2.40
N PHE A 88 -1.41 14.63 2.32
CA PHE A 88 -1.39 15.37 1.06
C PHE A 88 -0.34 16.47 1.12
N SER A 89 0.49 16.52 0.09
CA SER A 89 1.33 17.66 -0.27
C SER A 89 1.22 17.86 -1.77
N ASP A 90 1.29 19.12 -2.22
CA ASP A 90 1.19 19.41 -3.64
C ASP A 90 2.33 18.73 -4.41
N GLY A 91 2.02 18.15 -5.57
CA GLY A 91 2.95 17.33 -6.35
C GLY A 91 3.28 15.92 -5.79
N TYR A 92 2.64 15.49 -4.70
CA TYR A 92 2.91 14.18 -4.08
C TYR A 92 1.90 13.09 -4.47
N VAL A 93 2.37 11.85 -4.62
CA VAL A 93 1.52 10.68 -4.92
C VAL A 93 0.84 10.21 -3.64
N PRO A 94 -0.50 10.06 -3.61
CA PRO A 94 -1.22 9.71 -2.39
C PRO A 94 -0.71 8.39 -1.77
N TYR A 95 -0.32 8.46 -0.50
CA TYR A 95 0.08 7.34 0.36
C TYR A 95 -1.16 6.47 0.70
N PRO A 96 -1.01 5.20 1.14
CA PRO A 96 -2.15 4.42 1.63
C PRO A 96 -2.97 5.17 2.69
N SER A 97 -4.30 5.06 2.58
CA SER A 97 -5.23 5.79 3.43
C SER A 97 -5.29 5.23 4.85
N ALA A 98 -5.16 6.09 5.85
CA ALA A 98 -5.53 5.78 7.22
C ALA A 98 -7.07 5.69 7.33
N THR A 99 -7.58 4.55 7.79
CA THR A 99 -9.01 4.30 7.98
C THR A 99 -9.31 4.00 9.44
N GLY A 100 -10.45 4.49 9.94
CA GLY A 100 -10.98 4.12 11.26
C GLY A 100 -10.31 4.78 12.47
N HIS A 101 -9.30 5.63 12.29
CA HIS A 101 -8.69 6.40 13.38
C HIS A 101 -9.65 7.48 13.88
N ALA A 102 -9.76 7.65 15.20
CA ALA A 102 -10.59 8.70 15.79
C ALA A 102 -9.79 9.41 16.87
N ILE A 103 -9.80 10.74 16.81
CA ILE A 103 -9.21 11.60 17.83
C ILE A 103 -10.29 12.47 18.44
N THR A 104 -10.04 12.93 19.66
CA THR A 104 -10.82 14.00 20.27
C THR A 104 -9.86 15.16 20.46
N ALA A 105 -9.97 16.19 19.61
CA ALA A 105 -9.19 17.40 19.74
C ALA A 105 -9.86 18.31 20.80
N PRO A 106 -9.22 18.54 21.96
CA PRO A 106 -9.64 19.57 22.90
C PRO A 106 -9.88 20.91 22.18
N TYR A 107 -10.87 21.69 22.62
CA TYR A 107 -11.25 22.93 21.92
C TYR A 107 -10.13 23.98 21.93
N ASP A 108 -9.28 23.99 22.96
CA ASP A 108 -8.08 24.82 23.03
C ASP A 108 -7.07 24.46 21.92
N GLN A 109 -7.01 23.20 21.49
CA GLN A 109 -6.14 22.69 20.42
C GLN A 109 -6.74 22.83 19.01
N VAL A 110 -8.00 23.27 18.88
CA VAL A 110 -8.55 23.69 17.59
C VAL A 110 -8.14 25.15 17.37
N VAL A 111 -7.13 25.34 16.53
CA VAL A 111 -6.53 26.64 16.25
C VAL A 111 -7.51 27.55 15.52
N ARG A 112 -8.17 27.04 14.47
CA ARG A 112 -9.04 27.87 13.62
C ARG A 112 -10.04 27.02 12.83
N ALA A 113 -11.26 27.53 12.65
CA ALA A 113 -12.25 27.00 11.71
C ALA A 113 -12.85 28.14 10.89
N VAL A 114 -12.48 28.26 9.61
CA VAL A 114 -12.91 29.38 8.74
C VAL A 114 -13.58 28.89 7.49
N THR A 115 -14.63 29.59 7.07
CA THR A 115 -15.21 29.38 5.74
C THR A 115 -14.64 30.37 4.75
N ASP A 116 -14.20 29.90 3.59
CA ASP A 116 -13.75 30.77 2.49
C ASP A 116 -14.91 31.22 1.59
N SER A 117 -14.60 32.09 0.61
CA SER A 117 -15.58 32.60 -0.36
C SER A 117 -16.17 31.52 -1.28
N SER A 118 -15.50 30.38 -1.43
CA SER A 118 -16.00 29.23 -2.18
C SER A 118 -16.89 28.31 -1.33
N GLY A 119 -16.96 28.57 -0.02
CA GLY A 119 -17.75 27.81 0.92
C GLY A 119 -17.04 26.58 1.49
N LEU A 120 -15.74 26.44 1.29
CA LEU A 120 -14.93 25.40 1.92
C LEU A 120 -14.65 25.75 3.37
N VAL A 121 -14.64 24.76 4.25
CA VAL A 121 -14.31 24.94 5.67
C VAL A 121 -12.86 24.55 5.92
N HIS A 122 -12.02 25.54 6.21
CA HIS A 122 -10.64 25.39 6.61
C HIS A 122 -10.57 25.12 8.12
N LEU A 123 -10.30 23.88 8.50
CA LEU A 123 -10.13 23.43 9.87
C LEU A 123 -8.63 23.22 10.16
N THR A 124 -8.09 23.99 11.09
CA THR A 124 -6.70 23.90 11.56
C THR A 124 -6.67 23.46 13.01
N LEU A 125 -5.89 22.41 13.28
CA LEU A 125 -5.64 21.82 14.59
C LEU A 125 -4.17 22.07 14.97
N ASP A 126 -3.89 21.94 16.26
CA ASP A 126 -2.52 21.85 16.75
C ASP A 126 -1.83 20.60 16.14
N PRO A 127 -0.64 20.72 15.53
CA PRO A 127 0.15 19.58 15.06
C PRO A 127 0.39 18.50 16.12
N ALA A 128 0.37 18.86 17.41
CA ALA A 128 0.55 17.91 18.51
C ALA A 128 -0.62 16.91 18.63
N CYS A 129 -1.83 17.25 18.16
CA CYS A 129 -2.98 16.35 18.22
C CYS A 129 -2.92 15.23 17.19
N THR A 130 -2.47 15.56 15.98
CA THR A 130 -2.54 14.68 14.82
C THR A 130 -1.63 15.21 13.71
N PRO A 131 -1.00 14.32 12.91
CA PRO A 131 -0.31 14.73 11.71
C PRO A 131 -1.25 15.32 10.65
N PHE A 132 -2.57 15.05 10.72
CA PHE A 132 -3.58 15.57 9.79
C PHE A 132 -4.22 16.87 10.30
N ASN A 133 -3.37 17.83 10.67
CA ASN A 133 -3.80 19.03 11.39
C ASN A 133 -4.32 20.17 10.49
N LYS A 134 -4.25 20.06 9.17
CA LYS A 134 -4.79 21.07 8.24
C LYS A 134 -5.76 20.42 7.25
N LEU A 135 -7.06 20.64 7.46
CA LEU A 135 -8.13 20.04 6.67
C LEU A 135 -8.95 21.11 5.95
N VAL A 136 -9.17 20.94 4.65
CA VAL A 136 -10.09 21.80 3.87
C VAL A 136 -11.29 20.95 3.47
N LEU A 137 -12.44 21.25 4.07
CA LEU A 137 -13.61 20.38 4.06
C LEU A 137 -14.69 20.88 3.09
N ALA A 138 -15.25 19.95 2.31
CA ALA A 138 -16.35 20.15 1.38
C ALA A 138 -17.42 19.06 1.55
N GLY A 139 -18.61 19.26 0.98
CA GLY A 139 -19.63 18.20 0.93
C GLY A 139 -20.13 17.72 2.29
N LEU A 140 -20.33 18.65 3.23
CA LEU A 140 -20.81 18.33 4.57
C LEU A 140 -22.21 17.71 4.53
N VAL A 141 -22.37 16.51 5.07
CA VAL A 141 -23.63 15.76 5.12
C VAL A 141 -23.77 14.94 6.41
N ARG A 142 -25.00 14.69 6.86
CA ARG A 142 -25.28 13.83 8.04
C ARG A 142 -25.41 12.34 7.69
N GLU A 143 -25.26 11.96 6.42
CA GLU A 143 -25.43 10.59 5.96
C GLU A 143 -24.17 9.74 6.27
N HIS A 144 -24.29 8.73 7.15
CA HIS A 144 -23.17 7.85 7.51
C HIS A 144 -22.57 7.03 6.34
N LYS A 145 -23.30 6.88 5.23
CA LYS A 145 -22.80 6.18 4.04
C LYS A 145 -22.01 7.09 3.11
N PHE A 146 -21.97 8.39 3.40
CA PHE A 146 -21.21 9.32 2.58
C PHE A 146 -19.71 9.15 2.81
N ASP A 147 -19.00 8.93 1.71
CA ASP A 147 -17.56 8.77 1.61
C ASP A 147 -17.07 9.42 0.32
N HIS A 148 -15.78 9.76 0.25
CA HIS A 148 -15.08 10.28 -0.91
C HIS A 148 -15.39 9.45 -2.16
N HIS A 149 -15.40 8.12 -2.06
CA HIS A 149 -15.76 7.25 -3.19
C HIS A 149 -17.22 7.44 -3.65
N SER A 150 -18.16 7.50 -2.70
CA SER A 150 -19.57 7.75 -3.03
C SER A 150 -19.79 9.15 -3.63
N SER A 151 -19.03 10.15 -3.16
CA SER A 151 -19.05 11.52 -3.70
C SER A 151 -18.54 11.55 -5.14
N PHE A 152 -17.49 10.77 -5.44
CA PHE A 152 -16.92 10.64 -6.77
C PHE A 152 -17.92 9.97 -7.72
N LEU A 153 -18.54 8.86 -7.31
CA LEU A 153 -19.57 8.19 -8.13
C LEU A 153 -20.79 9.09 -8.38
N ARG A 154 -21.23 9.87 -7.39
CA ARG A 154 -22.33 10.85 -7.58
C ARG A 154 -21.93 11.94 -8.57
N ARG A 155 -20.70 12.48 -8.48
CA ARG A 155 -20.16 13.45 -9.44
C ARG A 155 -20.09 12.88 -10.85
N ALA A 156 -19.51 11.69 -11.01
CA ALA A 156 -19.42 11.03 -12.32
C ALA A 156 -20.80 10.79 -12.96
N ARG A 157 -21.80 10.36 -12.18
CA ARG A 157 -23.18 10.24 -12.67
C ARG A 157 -23.77 11.57 -13.12
N ILE A 158 -23.56 12.64 -12.35
CA ILE A 158 -24.04 13.97 -12.72
C ILE A 158 -23.31 14.48 -13.96
N GLU A 159 -22.00 14.25 -14.09
CA GLU A 159 -21.25 14.59 -15.30
C GLU A 159 -21.82 13.87 -16.53
N SER A 160 -22.15 12.58 -16.42
CA SER A 160 -22.81 11.83 -17.49
C SER A 160 -24.19 12.41 -17.82
N VAL A 161 -25.01 12.73 -16.81
CA VAL A 161 -26.33 13.34 -17.01
C VAL A 161 -26.22 14.72 -17.68
N VAL A 162 -25.30 15.57 -17.24
CA VAL A 162 -25.05 16.89 -17.83
C VAL A 162 -24.57 16.75 -19.27
N THR A 163 -23.75 15.74 -19.56
CA THR A 163 -23.29 15.46 -20.93
C THR A 163 -24.45 15.04 -21.83
N LEU A 164 -25.30 14.11 -21.38
CA LEU A 164 -26.48 13.69 -22.12
C LEU A 164 -27.47 14.84 -22.31
N ALA A 165 -27.67 15.66 -21.28
CA ALA A 165 -28.52 16.84 -21.35
C ALA A 165 -27.97 17.89 -22.33
N ALA A 166 -26.65 18.13 -22.35
CA ALA A 166 -26.03 19.05 -23.30
C ALA A 166 -26.25 18.60 -24.76
N ILE A 167 -26.11 17.30 -25.03
CA ILE A 167 -26.37 16.73 -26.36
C ILE A 167 -27.86 16.84 -26.72
N ALA A 168 -28.75 16.47 -25.80
CA ALA A 168 -30.20 16.50 -26.03
C ALA A 168 -30.76 17.91 -26.17
N LEU A 169 -30.16 18.91 -25.51
CA LEU A 169 -30.61 20.30 -25.51
C LEU A 169 -30.27 21.04 -26.81
N TRP A 170 -29.29 20.56 -27.58
CA TRP A 170 -28.88 21.23 -28.83
C TRP A 170 -30.08 21.40 -29.79
N MET A 171 -30.79 20.32 -30.12
CA MET A 171 -31.88 20.39 -31.11
C MET A 171 -33.06 21.29 -30.67
N PRO A 172 -33.59 21.20 -29.44
CA PRO A 172 -34.59 22.15 -28.95
C PRO A 172 -34.09 23.60 -28.93
N LEU A 173 -32.82 23.83 -28.58
CA LEU A 173 -32.23 25.16 -28.57
C LEU A 173 -32.13 25.75 -29.99
N ALA A 174 -31.72 24.94 -30.97
CA ALA A 174 -31.69 25.35 -32.38
C ALA A 174 -33.10 25.69 -32.88
N TRP A 175 -34.10 24.84 -32.56
CA TRP A 175 -35.49 25.07 -32.97
C TRP A 175 -36.07 26.36 -32.36
N THR A 176 -35.85 26.59 -31.06
CA THR A 176 -36.32 27.81 -30.36
C THR A 176 -35.61 29.07 -30.88
N LEU A 177 -34.29 29.02 -31.11
CA LEU A 177 -33.54 30.12 -31.73
C LEU A 177 -34.06 30.45 -33.13
N ARG A 178 -34.37 29.43 -33.95
CA ARG A 178 -34.95 29.61 -35.29
C ARG A 178 -36.32 30.28 -35.24
N ALA A 179 -37.15 29.90 -34.27
CA ALA A 179 -38.47 30.49 -34.07
C ALA A 179 -38.41 31.95 -33.59
N LEU A 180 -37.45 32.28 -32.73
CA LEU A 180 -37.27 33.64 -32.19
C LEU A 180 -36.59 34.59 -33.18
N VAL A 181 -35.66 34.08 -34.00
CA VAL A 181 -34.84 34.89 -34.92
C VAL A 181 -34.88 34.26 -36.32
N SER A 182 -36.00 34.47 -37.01
CA SER A 182 -36.25 33.92 -38.35
C SER A 182 -35.30 34.45 -39.44
N SER A 183 -34.55 35.52 -39.16
CA SER A 183 -33.56 36.10 -40.07
C SER A 183 -32.18 35.42 -40.04
N MET A 184 -31.89 34.57 -39.03
CA MET A 184 -30.62 33.86 -38.98
C MET A 184 -30.56 32.70 -39.97
N SER A 185 -29.40 32.50 -40.60
CA SER A 185 -29.14 31.32 -41.42
C SER A 185 -29.15 30.05 -40.58
N GLU A 186 -29.54 28.92 -41.16
CA GLU A 186 -29.63 27.63 -40.46
C GLU A 186 -28.26 27.20 -39.90
N ALA A 187 -27.19 27.44 -40.67
CA ALA A 187 -25.82 27.16 -40.24
C ALA A 187 -25.42 27.95 -38.98
N LEU A 188 -25.82 29.23 -38.87
CA LEU A 188 -25.52 30.07 -37.71
C LEU A 188 -26.29 29.61 -36.47
N VAL A 189 -27.57 29.26 -36.63
CA VAL A 189 -28.40 28.71 -35.55
C VAL A 189 -27.79 27.41 -35.00
N LEU A 190 -27.35 26.51 -35.89
CA LEU A 190 -26.67 25.28 -35.51
C LEU A 190 -25.34 25.55 -34.80
N ALA A 191 -24.53 26.50 -35.28
CA ALA A 191 -23.25 26.84 -34.67
C ALA A 191 -23.39 27.43 -33.26
N VAL A 192 -24.34 28.35 -33.04
CA VAL A 192 -24.61 28.95 -31.72
C VAL A 192 -25.11 27.90 -30.73
N SER A 193 -26.03 27.04 -31.17
CA SER A 193 -26.57 25.97 -30.31
C SER A 193 -25.52 24.89 -30.00
N ALA A 194 -24.65 24.53 -30.95
CA ALA A 194 -23.49 23.67 -30.73
C ALA A 194 -22.55 24.26 -29.67
N THR A 195 -22.23 25.56 -29.79
CA THR A 195 -21.31 26.26 -28.89
C THR A 195 -21.86 26.31 -27.47
N ALA A 196 -23.17 26.58 -27.32
CA ALA A 196 -23.84 26.55 -26.02
C ALA A 196 -23.80 25.14 -25.39
N ALA A 197 -24.09 24.09 -26.17
CA ALA A 197 -23.99 22.70 -25.70
C ALA A 197 -22.55 22.34 -25.30
N MET A 198 -21.55 22.74 -26.08
CA MET A 198 -20.13 22.56 -25.76
C MET A 198 -19.74 23.28 -24.47
N LEU A 199 -20.25 24.49 -24.23
CA LEU A 199 -19.96 25.24 -23.00
C LEU A 199 -20.55 24.54 -21.77
N VAL A 200 -21.80 24.08 -21.85
CA VAL A 200 -22.42 23.28 -20.77
C VAL A 200 -21.62 22.00 -20.52
N HIS A 201 -21.18 21.33 -21.58
CA HIS A 201 -20.34 20.14 -21.46
C HIS A 201 -18.97 20.46 -20.85
N ALA A 202 -18.34 21.58 -21.20
CA ALA A 202 -17.07 22.02 -20.62
C ALA A 202 -17.21 22.33 -19.12
N MET A 203 -18.33 22.91 -18.70
CA MET A 203 -18.64 23.22 -17.31
C MET A 203 -19.12 22.02 -16.48
N ARG A 204 -19.27 20.81 -17.07
CA ARG A 204 -19.87 19.65 -16.40
C ARG A 204 -19.23 19.30 -15.05
N ARG A 205 -17.90 19.44 -14.95
CA ARG A 205 -17.15 19.12 -13.72
C ARG A 205 -17.46 20.11 -12.61
N ASP A 206 -17.49 21.42 -12.92
CA ASP A 206 -17.83 22.47 -11.96
C ASP A 206 -19.31 22.35 -11.51
N ILE A 207 -20.21 22.08 -12.45
CA ILE A 207 -21.63 21.82 -12.15
C ILE A 207 -21.76 20.61 -11.22
N ALA A 208 -21.08 19.50 -11.54
CA ALA A 208 -21.12 18.30 -10.72
C ALA A 208 -20.51 18.50 -9.33
N SER A 209 -19.39 19.21 -9.20
CA SER A 209 -18.79 19.52 -7.90
C SER A 209 -19.70 20.43 -7.07
N ARG A 210 -20.30 21.46 -7.67
CA ARG A 210 -21.25 22.36 -6.98
C ARG A 210 -22.48 21.62 -6.47
N LEU A 211 -23.10 20.82 -7.33
CA LEU A 211 -24.31 20.08 -6.95
C LEU A 211 -24.05 19.03 -5.86
N VAL A 212 -22.89 18.37 -5.87
CA VAL A 212 -22.56 17.31 -4.90
C VAL A 212 -21.96 17.85 -3.61
N LEU A 213 -21.03 18.80 -3.70
CA LEU A 213 -20.24 19.29 -2.56
C LEU A 213 -20.81 20.56 -1.92
N PHE A 214 -21.60 21.34 -2.65
CA PHE A 214 -22.07 22.66 -2.22
C PHE A 214 -23.59 22.83 -2.39
N GLY A 215 -24.35 21.74 -2.37
CA GLY A 215 -25.82 21.83 -2.41
C GLY A 215 -26.40 22.51 -1.16
N SER A 216 -27.61 23.05 -1.25
CA SER A 216 -28.29 23.78 -0.16
C SER A 216 -28.37 23.01 1.17
N LYS A 217 -28.51 21.67 1.10
CA LYS A 217 -28.44 20.80 2.29
C LYS A 217 -27.07 20.85 2.96
N SER A 218 -26.00 20.84 2.16
CA SER A 218 -24.63 20.93 2.65
C SER A 218 -24.34 22.29 3.27
N GLU A 219 -24.81 23.37 2.65
CA GLU A 219 -24.67 24.74 3.20
C GLU A 219 -25.38 24.89 4.54
N ARG A 220 -26.58 24.32 4.68
CA ARG A 220 -27.29 24.31 5.97
C ARG A 220 -26.51 23.55 7.04
N ILE A 221 -26.03 22.34 6.72
CA ILE A 221 -25.25 21.52 7.66
C ILE A 221 -23.92 22.19 8.02
N ARG A 222 -23.27 22.85 7.06
CA ARG A 222 -22.08 23.68 7.28
C ARG A 222 -22.37 24.80 8.27
N SER A 223 -23.46 25.53 8.07
CA SER A 223 -23.86 26.64 8.93
C SER A 223 -24.18 26.16 10.36
N GLU A 224 -24.85 25.01 10.49
CA GLU A 224 -25.10 24.36 11.79
C GLU A 224 -23.79 23.95 12.48
N LEU A 225 -22.87 23.29 11.78
CA LEU A 225 -21.57 22.87 12.33
C LEU A 225 -20.74 24.07 12.79
N LEU A 226 -20.70 25.15 12.00
CA LEU A 226 -19.95 26.36 12.34
C LEU A 226 -20.57 27.12 13.50
N ALA A 227 -21.90 27.16 13.61
CA ALA A 227 -22.58 27.70 14.78
C ALA A 227 -22.24 26.90 16.05
N ASP A 228 -22.24 25.57 15.95
CA ASP A 228 -21.86 24.69 17.07
C ASP A 228 -20.39 24.88 17.47
N LEU A 229 -19.48 25.04 16.50
CA LEU A 229 -18.07 25.31 16.74
C LEU A 229 -17.86 26.70 17.35
N ALA A 230 -18.55 27.73 16.84
CA ALA A 230 -18.45 29.10 17.34
C ALA A 230 -18.89 29.21 18.81
N LEU A 231 -19.93 28.47 19.19
CA LEU A 231 -20.41 28.41 20.57
C LEU A 231 -19.36 27.85 21.54
N ARG A 232 -18.47 26.96 21.07
CA ARG A 232 -17.49 26.24 21.91
C ARG A 232 -16.07 26.81 21.85
N LEU A 233 -15.66 27.36 20.70
CA LEU A 233 -14.31 27.89 20.46
C LEU A 233 -14.19 29.40 20.70
N GLY A 234 -15.33 30.10 20.77
CA GLY A 234 -15.39 31.55 20.77
C GLY A 234 -15.33 32.14 19.35
N PRO A 235 -15.86 33.37 19.17
CA PRO A 235 -16.06 33.98 17.85
C PRO A 235 -14.74 34.32 17.12
N GLU A 236 -13.62 34.47 17.82
CA GLU A 236 -12.35 34.84 17.16
C GLU A 236 -11.74 33.70 16.34
N ARG A 237 -11.93 32.46 16.78
CA ARG A 237 -11.39 31.24 16.14
C ARG A 237 -12.30 30.72 15.02
N VAL A 238 -13.58 31.10 15.04
CA VAL A 238 -14.57 30.69 14.04
C VAL A 238 -15.04 31.90 13.24
N ARG A 239 -14.57 32.01 11.99
CA ARG A 239 -14.94 33.12 11.10
C ARG A 239 -15.67 32.62 9.87
N ASN A 240 -16.83 33.19 9.60
CA ASN A 240 -17.43 33.15 8.28
C ASN A 240 -16.88 34.36 7.52
N ALA A 241 -15.86 34.17 6.68
CA ALA A 241 -15.35 35.30 5.90
C ALA A 241 -16.40 35.66 4.83
N PRO A 242 -16.98 36.87 4.84
CA PRO A 242 -17.60 37.39 3.63
C PRO A 242 -16.50 37.63 2.59
N ALA A 243 -16.82 37.45 1.30
CA ALA A 243 -15.88 37.42 0.18
C ALA A 243 -15.03 38.70 -0.04
N ALA A 244 -15.09 39.71 0.83
CA ALA A 244 -14.45 41.02 0.64
C ALA A 244 -13.07 41.17 1.33
N ASP A 245 -12.74 40.38 2.36
CA ASP A 245 -11.56 40.69 3.21
C ASP A 245 -10.32 39.79 2.96
N ALA A 246 -10.35 38.93 1.95
CA ALA A 246 -9.27 37.96 1.70
C ALA A 246 -7.95 38.58 1.19
N ALA A 247 -7.94 39.87 0.81
CA ALA A 247 -6.77 40.53 0.24
C ALA A 247 -5.80 41.17 1.26
N ALA A 248 -6.17 41.26 2.55
CA ALA A 248 -5.45 42.14 3.49
C ALA A 248 -4.46 41.45 4.46
N SER A 249 -4.18 40.15 4.35
CA SER A 249 -3.38 39.42 5.37
C SER A 249 -2.32 38.47 4.81
N ALA A 250 -1.65 38.82 3.71
CA ALA A 250 -0.43 38.15 3.28
C ALA A 250 0.78 39.07 3.49
N GLN A 251 1.50 38.90 4.59
CA GLN A 251 2.91 39.32 4.69
C GLN A 251 3.83 38.17 4.26
N PRO A 252 4.99 38.46 3.67
CA PRO A 252 5.69 37.51 2.80
C PRO A 252 6.89 36.85 3.49
N ASP A 253 7.05 35.54 3.28
CA ASP A 253 8.36 34.92 3.16
C ASP A 253 8.49 34.36 1.74
N ARG A 254 9.48 34.88 1.01
CA ARG A 254 9.69 34.69 -0.43
C ARG A 254 10.38 33.36 -0.74
N VAL A 255 9.80 32.60 -1.67
CA VAL A 255 10.49 31.65 -2.56
C VAL A 255 9.90 31.86 -3.97
N PRO A 256 10.70 31.94 -5.06
CA PRO A 256 10.25 32.54 -6.31
C PRO A 256 9.32 31.64 -7.13
N GLU A 257 8.08 32.11 -7.25
CA GLU A 257 7.33 32.39 -8.48
C GLU A 257 7.73 31.60 -9.75
N ARG A 258 6.89 30.62 -10.10
CA ARG A 258 6.76 30.08 -11.45
C ARG A 258 5.32 30.33 -11.89
N ASP A 259 5.18 31.10 -12.96
CA ASP A 259 3.93 31.58 -13.52
C ASP A 259 2.86 30.48 -13.63
N SER A 260 1.76 30.66 -12.90
CA SER A 260 0.50 29.98 -13.15
C SER A 260 -0.60 31.01 -12.97
N ALA A 261 -1.12 31.46 -14.12
CA ALA A 261 -2.06 32.55 -14.28
C ALA A 261 -3.29 32.43 -13.36
N GLU A 262 -3.38 33.41 -12.46
CA GLU A 262 -4.54 34.27 -12.18
C GLU A 262 -5.96 33.69 -12.19
N SER A 263 -6.50 33.58 -10.98
CA SER A 263 -7.72 34.24 -10.49
C SER A 263 -8.92 34.37 -11.46
N SER A 264 -9.94 33.54 -11.24
CA SER A 264 -11.30 33.83 -11.68
C SER A 264 -12.36 33.30 -10.70
N GLY A 265 -12.31 33.76 -9.44
CA GLY A 265 -13.22 33.31 -8.37
C GLY A 265 -14.56 34.05 -8.27
N LEU A 266 -14.73 35.20 -8.94
CA LEU A 266 -15.90 36.08 -8.71
C LEU A 266 -16.77 36.38 -9.94
N ARG A 267 -16.50 35.77 -11.10
CA ARG A 267 -17.36 35.94 -12.31
C ARG A 267 -18.49 34.90 -12.45
N SER A 268 -18.54 33.87 -11.61
CA SER A 268 -19.40 32.71 -11.88
C SER A 268 -20.87 32.84 -11.45
N LEU A 269 -21.22 33.79 -10.57
CA LEU A 269 -22.63 34.06 -10.24
C LEU A 269 -23.31 34.91 -11.31
N PHE A 270 -22.53 35.67 -12.08
CA PHE A 270 -22.98 36.29 -13.34
C PHE A 270 -22.77 35.36 -14.54
N ALA A 271 -22.23 34.15 -14.40
CA ALA A 271 -21.94 33.31 -15.57
C ALA A 271 -23.19 32.61 -16.11
N THR A 272 -24.18 32.16 -15.33
CA THR A 272 -25.37 31.53 -15.95
C THR A 272 -26.32 32.55 -16.59
N ALA A 273 -26.62 33.65 -15.89
CA ALA A 273 -27.37 34.77 -16.46
C ALA A 273 -26.56 35.53 -17.53
N GLY A 274 -25.25 35.65 -17.34
CA GLY A 274 -24.33 36.25 -18.29
C GLY A 274 -23.92 35.35 -19.44
N ILE A 275 -24.07 34.02 -19.38
CA ILE A 275 -23.95 33.13 -20.54
C ILE A 275 -25.21 33.29 -21.40
N VAL A 276 -26.40 33.39 -20.81
CA VAL A 276 -27.62 33.70 -21.59
C VAL A 276 -27.52 35.11 -22.19
N ALA A 277 -27.06 36.11 -21.43
CA ALA A 277 -26.86 37.46 -21.93
C ALA A 277 -25.68 37.56 -22.93
N ALA A 278 -24.58 36.82 -22.74
CA ALA A 278 -23.45 36.80 -23.66
C ALA A 278 -23.76 36.00 -24.92
N VAL A 279 -24.57 34.95 -24.87
CA VAL A 279 -25.07 34.26 -26.08
C VAL A 279 -26.01 35.20 -26.85
N ALA A 280 -26.86 35.96 -26.17
CA ALA A 280 -27.66 37.01 -26.80
C ALA A 280 -26.77 38.14 -27.40
N LEU A 281 -25.73 38.57 -26.69
CA LEU A 281 -24.85 39.66 -27.11
C LEU A 281 -23.87 39.23 -28.21
N VAL A 282 -23.41 37.97 -28.21
CA VAL A 282 -22.65 37.34 -29.30
C VAL A 282 -23.54 37.13 -30.51
N ALA A 283 -24.82 36.75 -30.36
CA ALA A 283 -25.76 36.71 -31.47
C ALA A 283 -25.98 38.09 -32.10
N ILE A 284 -26.06 39.16 -31.28
CA ILE A 284 -26.18 40.55 -31.74
C ILE A 284 -24.88 41.03 -32.41
N LEU A 285 -23.71 40.71 -31.85
CA LEU A 285 -22.41 41.12 -32.39
C LEU A 285 -22.01 40.34 -33.64
N VAL A 286 -22.32 39.03 -33.72
CA VAL A 286 -22.12 38.22 -34.93
C VAL A 286 -23.08 38.65 -36.05
N SER A 287 -24.31 39.06 -35.73
CA SER A 287 -25.22 39.68 -36.70
C SER A 287 -24.67 41.00 -37.24
N LYS A 288 -23.93 41.77 -36.43
CA LYS A 288 -23.22 42.99 -36.88
C LYS A 288 -21.95 42.66 -37.67
N SER A 289 -21.21 41.61 -37.30
CA SER A 289 -19.92 41.26 -37.92
C SER A 289 -20.09 40.55 -39.27
N LEU A 290 -21.18 39.81 -39.47
CA LEU A 290 -21.52 39.17 -40.75
C LEU A 290 -21.97 40.17 -41.84
N LEU A 291 -22.31 41.41 -41.46
CA LEU A 291 -22.53 42.51 -42.40
C LEU A 291 -21.23 43.20 -42.84
N SER A 292 -20.09 42.91 -42.19
CA SER A 292 -18.81 43.61 -42.40
C SER A 292 -17.68 42.77 -42.99
N ILE A 293 -17.89 41.48 -43.31
CA ILE A 293 -16.85 40.63 -43.88
C ILE A 293 -17.29 40.18 -45.28
N SER A 294 -17.12 41.09 -46.23
CA SER A 294 -16.97 40.78 -47.64
C SER A 294 -15.64 41.40 -48.10
N LEU A 295 -14.86 40.60 -48.83
CA LEU A 295 -13.62 40.89 -49.57
C LEU A 295 -12.30 40.91 -48.78
N SER A 296 -11.56 39.80 -48.88
CA SER A 296 -10.21 39.82 -49.50
C SER A 296 -9.75 38.38 -49.86
N PRO A 297 -9.37 38.08 -51.11
CA PRO A 297 -8.69 36.85 -51.47
C PRO A 297 -7.20 37.08 -51.80
N GLN A 298 -6.31 36.18 -51.34
CA GLN A 298 -5.06 35.74 -52.01
C GLN A 298 -4.34 34.77 -51.05
N GLU A 299 -4.25 33.47 -51.37
CA GLU A 299 -3.19 32.85 -52.21
C GLU A 299 -1.79 32.99 -51.58
N ALA A 300 -1.24 31.93 -50.98
CA ALA A 300 -0.53 30.82 -51.63
C ALA A 300 0.99 31.05 -51.72
N ARG A 301 1.76 30.17 -51.08
CA ARG A 301 2.95 29.44 -51.61
C ARG A 301 3.70 28.79 -50.43
N LEU A 302 3.74 27.46 -50.38
CA LEU A 302 4.74 26.56 -51.01
C LEU A 302 6.09 26.61 -50.26
N ARG A 303 6.51 25.51 -49.61
CA ARG A 303 7.44 24.46 -50.13
C ARG A 303 8.89 24.97 -50.16
N ASP A 304 9.97 24.27 -49.87
CA ASP A 304 10.38 22.89 -49.50
C ASP A 304 11.74 23.09 -48.73
N ILE A 305 12.43 22.13 -48.12
CA ILE A 305 13.49 21.23 -48.66
C ILE A 305 14.25 20.78 -47.38
N GLU A 306 14.33 19.52 -46.94
CA GLU A 306 15.11 18.35 -47.44
C GLU A 306 16.57 18.26 -46.94
N ALA A 307 16.96 17.03 -46.53
CA ALA A 307 18.30 16.42 -46.52
C ALA A 307 19.38 16.98 -45.54
N ALA A 308 20.32 16.21 -44.99
CA ALA A 308 20.68 14.79 -45.02
C ALA A 308 21.81 14.54 -43.97
N GLU A 309 22.00 13.26 -43.60
CA GLU A 309 23.30 12.58 -43.31
C GLU A 309 24.24 13.13 -42.21
N GLU A 310 25.10 12.38 -41.50
CA GLU A 310 25.42 10.97 -41.27
C GLU A 310 26.64 11.00 -40.32
N SER A 311 26.98 9.85 -39.71
CA SER A 311 28.34 9.39 -39.33
C SER A 311 28.66 9.17 -37.83
N THR A 312 29.17 7.96 -37.62
CA THR A 312 29.74 7.31 -36.43
C THR A 312 31.23 6.99 -36.72
N PRO A 313 31.96 6.19 -35.93
CA PRO A 313 32.67 6.37 -34.64
C PRO A 313 34.23 6.27 -34.79
N ALA A 314 35.01 6.31 -33.69
CA ALA A 314 36.23 5.47 -33.52
C ALA A 314 36.89 5.56 -32.12
N ALA A 315 37.59 4.46 -31.77
CA ALA A 315 38.26 4.08 -30.52
C ALA A 315 39.72 4.57 -30.37
N VAL A 316 40.34 4.47 -29.17
CA VAL A 316 41.78 4.17 -28.94
C VAL A 316 42.01 3.46 -27.57
N ALA A 317 43.04 2.60 -27.49
CA ALA A 317 43.37 1.58 -26.48
C ALA A 317 44.67 1.84 -25.65
N SER A 318 45.09 0.81 -24.87
CA SER A 318 46.45 0.48 -24.32
C SER A 318 46.80 0.98 -22.89
N ALA A 319 47.62 0.34 -22.02
CA ALA A 319 48.28 -0.98 -21.88
C ALA A 319 48.94 -1.07 -20.45
N SER A 320 49.29 -2.29 -19.98
CA SER A 320 49.98 -2.66 -18.70
C SER A 320 51.53 -2.60 -18.83
N PRO A 321 52.42 -2.69 -17.78
CA PRO A 321 52.70 -3.97 -17.04
C PRO A 321 53.41 -3.94 -15.62
N SER A 322 53.42 -5.14 -14.97
CA SER A 322 54.46 -5.88 -14.17
C SER A 322 55.39 -5.23 -13.11
N ASN A 323 55.49 -5.84 -11.90
CA ASN A 323 56.72 -6.47 -11.33
C ASN A 323 56.57 -7.05 -9.89
N ALA A 324 57.30 -8.14 -9.62
CA ALA A 324 57.62 -8.79 -8.31
C ALA A 324 59.17 -8.92 -8.21
N PRO A 325 59.87 -9.33 -7.10
CA PRO A 325 59.70 -10.62 -6.38
C PRO A 325 60.20 -10.77 -4.88
N ALA A 326 59.90 -11.96 -4.32
CA ALA A 326 60.65 -12.92 -3.45
C ALA A 326 61.27 -12.62 -2.05
N GLY A 327 61.09 -13.59 -1.13
CA GLY A 327 61.94 -13.89 0.04
C GLY A 327 61.40 -15.07 0.90
N SER A 328 62.24 -16.06 1.22
CA SER A 328 61.94 -17.39 1.80
C SER A 328 62.58 -17.59 3.19
N ILE A 329 62.13 -18.57 4.00
CA ILE A 329 62.91 -19.70 4.61
C ILE A 329 62.09 -20.46 5.69
N THR A 330 62.23 -21.80 5.64
CA THR A 330 61.63 -22.91 6.43
C THR A 330 62.31 -23.15 7.79
N PRO A 331 61.64 -23.84 8.75
CA PRO A 331 62.13 -25.17 9.18
C PRO A 331 61.01 -26.21 9.43
N GLU A 332 61.34 -27.50 9.24
CA GLU A 332 60.44 -28.66 9.37
C GLU A 332 60.53 -29.32 10.76
N PRO A 333 59.38 -29.50 11.45
CA PRO A 333 59.20 -30.61 12.40
C PRO A 333 57.80 -31.25 12.25
N PRO A 334 57.36 -32.06 13.23
CA PRO A 334 56.92 -33.46 13.06
C PRO A 334 55.83 -33.66 12.00
N LYS A 335 55.87 -34.77 11.25
CA LYS A 335 54.95 -35.16 10.14
C LYS A 335 53.66 -34.33 10.17
N PRO A 336 53.67 -33.16 9.49
CA PRO A 336 52.74 -32.10 9.82
C PRO A 336 51.33 -32.57 9.51
N ALA A 337 50.42 -32.37 10.46
CA ALA A 337 48.99 -32.43 10.17
C ALA A 337 48.78 -31.59 8.90
N LYS A 338 48.20 -32.21 7.88
CA LYS A 338 48.07 -31.61 6.54
C LYS A 338 47.39 -30.25 6.72
N VAL A 339 48.15 -29.16 6.52
CA VAL A 339 47.65 -27.81 6.72
C VAL A 339 46.73 -27.50 5.55
N LEU A 340 45.42 -27.68 5.77
CA LEU A 340 44.39 -27.35 4.80
C LEU A 340 44.23 -25.83 4.71
N PRO A 341 43.92 -25.28 3.52
CA PRO A 341 43.77 -23.84 3.36
C PRO A 341 42.58 -23.35 4.21
N PRO A 342 42.75 -22.24 4.95
CA PRO A 342 41.67 -21.71 5.78
C PRO A 342 40.52 -21.19 4.91
N CYS A 343 39.33 -21.22 5.48
CA CYS A 343 38.15 -20.59 4.91
C CYS A 343 37.24 -20.03 6.00
N SER A 344 36.39 -19.09 5.62
CA SER A 344 35.34 -18.54 6.46
C SER A 344 34.00 -18.90 5.85
N CYS A 345 33.02 -19.24 6.70
CA CYS A 345 31.63 -19.28 6.29
C CYS A 345 30.97 -17.97 6.74
N ASP A 346 30.50 -17.18 5.80
CA ASP A 346 29.67 -16.04 6.15
C ASP A 346 28.34 -16.57 6.68
N ARG A 347 27.89 -16.04 7.82
CA ARG A 347 26.65 -16.48 8.47
C ARG A 347 25.42 -16.35 7.54
N ALA A 348 25.51 -15.55 6.49
CA ALA A 348 24.48 -15.33 5.49
C ALA A 348 24.37 -16.46 4.43
N ASP A 349 25.29 -17.42 4.38
CA ASP A 349 25.34 -18.45 3.31
C ASP A 349 24.26 -19.54 3.39
N SER A 350 23.34 -19.48 4.37
CA SER A 350 22.17 -20.37 4.38
C SER A 350 21.12 -19.91 3.38
N VAL A 351 20.46 -20.88 2.73
CA VAL A 351 19.28 -20.66 1.87
C VAL A 351 18.19 -19.86 2.60
N LEU A 352 18.12 -19.95 3.94
CA LEU A 352 17.18 -19.19 4.77
C LEU A 352 17.34 -17.66 4.70
N TRP A 353 18.54 -17.19 4.33
CA TRP A 353 18.90 -15.77 4.29
C TRP A 353 19.55 -15.34 2.98
N ALA A 354 19.52 -16.16 1.94
CA ALA A 354 20.10 -15.83 0.62
C ALA A 354 19.52 -14.53 0.02
N GLY A 355 18.25 -14.20 0.32
CA GLY A 355 17.62 -12.94 -0.07
C GLY A 355 17.92 -11.74 0.85
N GLY A 356 18.70 -11.94 1.92
CA GLY A 356 18.89 -11.02 3.04
C GLY A 356 17.73 -11.09 4.06
N VAL A 357 17.97 -10.54 5.26
CA VAL A 357 16.95 -10.43 6.30
C VAL A 357 16.30 -9.06 6.20
N PRO A 358 14.98 -8.93 5.95
CA PRO A 358 14.34 -7.62 5.87
C PRO A 358 14.33 -6.92 7.23
N GLN A 359 14.39 -5.58 7.26
CA GLN A 359 14.27 -4.80 8.49
C GLN A 359 12.95 -5.08 9.22
N LEU A 360 11.85 -5.20 8.47
CA LEU A 360 10.55 -5.62 8.98
C LEU A 360 10.17 -6.96 8.34
N ALA A 361 10.14 -8.03 9.13
CA ALA A 361 9.64 -9.32 8.66
C ALA A 361 8.11 -9.38 8.78
N ILE A 362 7.44 -9.79 7.70
CA ILE A 362 5.98 -10.02 7.68
C ILE A 362 5.73 -11.53 7.78
N LEU A 363 4.98 -11.93 8.81
CA LEU A 363 4.65 -13.31 9.12
C LEU A 363 3.13 -13.47 8.99
N ALA A 364 2.69 -14.02 7.86
CA ALA A 364 1.29 -14.15 7.55
C ALA A 364 0.84 -15.62 7.63
N THR A 365 -0.25 -15.87 8.34
CA THR A 365 -0.88 -17.20 8.41
C THR A 365 -2.39 -17.07 8.23
N THR A 366 -2.99 -18.03 7.53
CA THR A 366 -4.44 -18.03 7.29
C THR A 366 -5.14 -18.87 8.35
N ARG A 367 -6.09 -18.28 9.08
CA ARG A 367 -6.93 -19.07 9.98
C ARG A 367 -8.09 -19.75 9.26
N PRO A 368 -8.48 -20.95 9.70
CA PRO A 368 -9.75 -21.52 9.29
C PRO A 368 -10.88 -20.60 9.75
N GLY A 369 -11.84 -20.37 8.86
CA GLY A 369 -13.00 -19.54 9.15
C GLY A 369 -14.15 -19.84 8.20
N LYS A 370 -15.33 -19.32 8.53
CA LYS A 370 -16.53 -19.54 7.72
C LYS A 370 -16.35 -18.86 6.36
N THR A 371 -16.16 -19.67 5.33
CA THR A 371 -16.06 -19.28 3.91
C THR A 371 -17.12 -20.03 3.10
N SER A 372 -17.55 -19.48 1.97
CA SER A 372 -18.46 -20.18 1.05
C SER A 372 -18.00 -20.00 -0.39
N ALA A 373 -18.26 -20.98 -1.25
CA ALA A 373 -17.85 -20.92 -2.66
C ALA A 373 -18.39 -19.66 -3.38
N LYS A 374 -19.60 -19.22 -3.04
CA LYS A 374 -20.21 -18.01 -3.63
C LYS A 374 -19.66 -16.70 -3.08
N ARG A 375 -19.09 -16.72 -1.87
CA ARG A 375 -18.60 -15.52 -1.15
C ARG A 375 -17.38 -15.93 -0.32
N PRO A 376 -16.25 -16.20 -1.00
CA PRO A 376 -15.05 -16.62 -0.30
C PRO A 376 -14.59 -15.51 0.65
N ARG A 377 -14.19 -15.92 1.85
CA ARG A 377 -13.67 -15.04 2.88
C ARG A 377 -12.48 -15.71 3.53
N ILE A 378 -11.43 -14.93 3.71
CA ILE A 378 -10.22 -15.33 4.41
C ILE A 378 -10.03 -14.51 5.67
N TYR A 379 -9.33 -15.12 6.62
CA TYR A 379 -9.11 -14.60 7.97
C TYR A 379 -7.61 -14.63 8.28
N PRO A 380 -6.80 -13.79 7.61
CA PRO A 380 -5.37 -13.78 7.85
C PRO A 380 -5.04 -13.23 9.25
N GLU A 381 -4.09 -13.88 9.90
CA GLU A 381 -3.31 -13.32 10.99
C GLU A 381 -1.99 -12.82 10.44
N ILE A 382 -1.75 -11.53 10.60
CA ILE A 382 -0.54 -10.88 10.11
C ILE A 382 0.21 -10.43 11.35
N ALA A 383 1.39 -11.00 11.56
CA ALA A 383 2.35 -10.52 12.52
C ALA A 383 3.51 -9.85 11.78
N VAL A 384 4.11 -8.85 12.41
CA VAL A 384 5.38 -8.28 11.93
C VAL A 384 6.39 -8.24 13.06
N VAL A 385 7.67 -8.34 12.70
CA VAL A 385 8.80 -8.30 13.63
C VAL A 385 9.81 -7.28 13.13
N ASN A 386 10.23 -6.38 14.02
CA ASN A 386 11.35 -5.48 13.76
C ASN A 386 12.67 -6.24 13.95
N ASN A 387 13.36 -6.55 12.86
CA ASN A 387 14.65 -7.24 12.88
C ASN A 387 15.83 -6.28 13.06
N GLY A 388 15.63 -4.98 12.92
CA GLY A 388 16.68 -3.97 13.07
C GLY A 388 16.94 -3.61 14.54
N ASN A 389 18.12 -3.07 14.81
CA ASN A 389 18.49 -2.51 16.11
C ASN A 389 17.90 -1.11 16.39
N GLN A 390 17.16 -0.55 15.44
CA GLN A 390 16.53 0.76 15.54
C GLN A 390 15.02 0.63 15.73
N ASP A 391 14.44 1.56 16.46
CA ASP A 391 13.00 1.70 16.65
C ASP A 391 12.28 2.02 15.32
N LEU A 392 11.19 1.31 15.04
CA LEU A 392 10.31 1.61 13.91
C LEU A 392 9.07 2.36 14.39
N LYS A 393 8.88 3.58 13.91
CA LYS A 393 7.69 4.39 14.21
C LYS A 393 6.62 4.18 13.14
N ASN A 394 5.37 4.13 13.55
CA ASN A 394 4.20 4.14 12.65
C ASN A 394 4.26 3.02 11.61
N VAL A 395 4.26 1.77 12.06
CA VAL A 395 4.30 0.61 11.15
C VAL A 395 2.98 0.53 10.40
N ILE A 396 3.06 0.71 9.07
CA ILE A 396 1.91 0.68 8.16
C ILE A 396 2.07 -0.48 7.19
N LEU A 397 1.00 -1.28 7.07
CA LEU A 397 0.88 -2.39 6.14
C LEU A 397 -0.42 -2.24 5.34
N THR A 398 -0.42 -2.74 4.12
CA THR A 398 -1.63 -2.86 3.31
C THR A 398 -1.88 -4.33 3.00
N VAL A 399 -3.12 -4.77 3.23
CA VAL A 399 -3.58 -6.12 2.92
C VAL A 399 -4.52 -6.04 1.74
N ASP A 400 -4.06 -6.53 0.60
CA ASP A 400 -4.86 -6.66 -0.61
C ASP A 400 -5.51 -8.02 -0.63
N PHE A 401 -6.84 -8.06 -0.63
CA PHE A 401 -7.59 -9.28 -0.79
C PHE A 401 -7.86 -9.54 -2.27
N LEU A 402 -7.51 -10.74 -2.71
CA LEU A 402 -7.63 -11.18 -4.09
C LEU A 402 -8.75 -12.21 -4.20
N LEU A 403 -9.46 -12.15 -5.32
CA LEU A 403 -10.35 -13.22 -5.77
C LEU A 403 -9.68 -13.91 -6.95
N GLY A 404 -9.38 -15.20 -6.83
CA GLY A 404 -8.83 -16.02 -7.89
C GLY A 404 -9.76 -16.10 -9.10
N ALA A 405 -9.22 -16.52 -10.24
CA ALA A 405 -10.00 -16.67 -11.45
C ALA A 405 -11.08 -17.75 -11.27
N HIS A 406 -12.35 -17.36 -11.39
CA HIS A 406 -13.52 -18.23 -11.23
C HIS A 406 -14.55 -17.91 -12.31
N ASP A 407 -15.24 -18.94 -12.84
CA ASP A 407 -16.33 -18.81 -13.81
C ASP A 407 -15.97 -17.94 -15.04
N GLY A 408 -14.74 -18.09 -15.56
CA GLY A 408 -14.24 -17.34 -16.72
C GLY A 408 -13.88 -15.88 -16.44
N LYS A 409 -13.94 -15.42 -15.19
CA LYS A 409 -13.48 -14.08 -14.79
C LYS A 409 -12.01 -14.14 -14.37
N PRO A 410 -11.17 -13.17 -14.77
CA PRO A 410 -9.79 -13.10 -14.32
C PRO A 410 -9.72 -12.81 -12.82
N ALA A 411 -8.58 -13.16 -12.22
CA ALA A 411 -8.29 -12.79 -10.85
C ALA A 411 -8.31 -11.26 -10.71
N HIS A 412 -8.89 -10.75 -9.63
CA HIS A 412 -8.98 -9.31 -9.39
C HIS A 412 -8.93 -8.98 -7.90
N ARG A 413 -8.52 -7.76 -7.59
CA ARG A 413 -8.53 -7.22 -6.22
C ARG A 413 -9.99 -7.04 -5.76
N ALA A 414 -10.36 -7.77 -4.71
CA ALA A 414 -11.71 -7.79 -4.15
C ALA A 414 -11.89 -6.84 -2.95
N GLY A 415 -10.78 -6.45 -2.31
CA GLY A 415 -10.78 -5.51 -1.20
C GLY A 415 -9.36 -5.13 -0.79
N GLU A 416 -9.28 -4.11 0.06
CA GLU A 416 -8.03 -3.60 0.60
C GLU A 416 -8.29 -3.16 2.04
N GLU A 417 -7.39 -3.51 2.96
CA GLU A 417 -7.42 -3.10 4.37
C GLU A 417 -6.05 -2.57 4.80
N GLY A 418 -6.02 -1.36 5.36
CA GLY A 418 -4.82 -0.79 5.95
C GLY A 418 -4.66 -1.23 7.41
N LEU A 419 -3.46 -1.65 7.80
CA LEU A 419 -3.09 -1.95 9.17
C LEU A 419 -2.09 -0.90 9.66
N LEU A 420 -2.41 -0.25 10.77
CA LEU A 420 -1.56 0.73 11.42
C LEU A 420 -1.24 0.28 12.85
N TYR A 421 0.03 0.43 13.21
CA TYR A 421 0.46 0.45 14.60
C TYR A 421 0.99 1.84 14.94
N ASP A 422 0.20 2.59 15.70
CA ASP A 422 0.45 3.97 16.13
C ASP A 422 1.37 4.02 17.36
N GLY A 423 2.45 3.23 17.30
CA GLY A 423 3.39 3.06 18.37
C GLY A 423 4.80 2.91 17.84
N THR A 424 5.75 2.85 18.77
CA THR A 424 7.14 2.54 18.45
C THR A 424 7.34 1.03 18.57
N LEU A 425 7.66 0.37 17.48
CA LEU A 425 8.01 -1.05 17.45
C LEU A 425 9.51 -1.18 17.67
N GLY A 426 9.89 -1.51 18.90
CA GLY A 426 11.29 -1.60 19.30
C GLY A 426 12.03 -2.79 18.68
N PRO A 427 13.36 -2.87 18.83
CA PRO A 427 14.18 -3.96 18.31
C PRO A 427 13.70 -5.33 18.78
N GLY A 428 13.55 -6.27 17.85
CA GLY A 428 13.10 -7.63 18.12
C GLY A 428 11.68 -7.72 18.70
N GLN A 429 10.89 -6.64 18.68
CA GLN A 429 9.49 -6.68 19.08
C GLN A 429 8.60 -7.12 17.93
N ALA A 430 7.46 -7.70 18.31
CA ALA A 430 6.46 -8.17 17.36
C ALA A 430 5.07 -7.62 17.72
N ILE A 431 4.30 -7.34 16.69
CA ILE A 431 2.88 -6.95 16.79
C ILE A 431 2.07 -7.81 15.83
N LYS A 432 0.77 -7.97 16.13
CA LYS A 432 -0.12 -8.85 15.37
C LYS A 432 -1.49 -8.25 15.18
N TRP A 433 -2.02 -8.38 13.97
CA TRP A 433 -3.40 -8.09 13.63
C TRP A 433 -4.17 -9.35 13.24
N ARG A 434 -5.48 -9.28 13.43
CA ARG A 434 -6.44 -10.23 12.88
C ARG A 434 -7.30 -9.50 11.89
N VAL A 435 -7.25 -9.91 10.63
CA VAL A 435 -7.95 -9.24 9.55
C VAL A 435 -8.97 -10.19 8.94
N LYS A 436 -9.99 -9.62 8.31
CA LYS A 436 -11.01 -10.36 7.60
C LYS A 436 -11.29 -9.67 6.28
N GLY A 437 -11.15 -10.40 5.19
CA GLY A 437 -11.41 -9.88 3.85
C GLY A 437 -12.30 -10.77 3.00
N LYS A 438 -12.76 -10.22 1.88
CA LYS A 438 -13.42 -10.96 0.81
C LYS A 438 -12.35 -11.40 -0.17
N GLY A 439 -12.27 -12.68 -0.46
CA GLY A 439 -11.20 -13.24 -1.27
C GLY A 439 -10.93 -14.69 -0.88
N ASP A 440 -10.17 -15.36 -1.72
CA ASP A 440 -9.56 -16.67 -1.50
C ASP A 440 -8.04 -16.55 -1.30
N ASP A 441 -7.44 -15.41 -1.64
CA ASP A 441 -6.03 -15.12 -1.45
C ASP A 441 -5.78 -13.67 -0.99
N TYR A 442 -4.55 -13.38 -0.51
CA TYR A 442 -4.16 -12.06 -0.07
C TYR A 442 -2.67 -11.79 -0.25
N VAL A 443 -2.34 -10.51 -0.41
CA VAL A 443 -0.97 -10.01 -0.45
C VAL A 443 -0.81 -8.95 0.62
N VAL A 444 0.28 -9.02 1.39
CA VAL A 444 0.62 -8.02 2.39
C VAL A 444 1.83 -7.23 1.90
N THR A 445 1.70 -5.90 1.89
CA THR A 445 2.79 -4.99 1.53
C THR A 445 3.13 -4.09 2.70
N SER A 446 4.41 -3.73 2.83
CA SER A 446 4.90 -2.76 3.82
C SER A 446 5.61 -1.61 3.11
N SER A 447 5.52 -0.43 3.72
CA SER A 447 6.31 0.74 3.34
C SER A 447 7.72 0.72 3.90
N ILE A 448 7.99 -0.12 4.91
CA ILE A 448 9.30 -0.22 5.54
C ILE A 448 10.18 -1.11 4.65
N THR A 449 11.21 -0.50 4.09
CA THR A 449 12.20 -1.14 3.23
C THR A 449 13.55 -1.20 3.92
N GLY A 450 14.45 -2.04 3.43
CA GLY A 450 15.79 -2.22 3.98
C GLY A 450 16.04 -3.65 4.45
N LYS A 451 17.31 -4.02 4.48
CA LYS A 451 17.78 -5.34 4.92
C LYS A 451 18.84 -5.17 5.98
N VAL A 452 18.76 -6.03 6.99
CA VAL A 452 19.78 -6.14 8.03
C VAL A 452 21.09 -6.60 7.40
N GLY A 453 22.19 -5.94 7.79
CA GLY A 453 23.52 -6.12 7.22
C GLY A 453 23.82 -5.21 6.02
N GLU A 454 22.81 -4.55 5.44
CA GLU A 454 22.98 -3.57 4.38
C GLU A 454 22.88 -2.14 4.92
N ALA A 455 23.58 -1.19 4.29
CA ALA A 455 23.53 0.24 4.63
C ALA A 455 23.76 0.57 6.13
N GLY A 456 24.52 -0.28 6.84
CA GLY A 456 24.80 -0.10 8.27
C GLY A 456 23.65 -0.48 9.20
N LEU A 457 22.57 -1.09 8.71
CA LEU A 457 21.46 -1.54 9.52
C LEU A 457 21.84 -2.82 10.28
N ALA A 458 22.17 -2.70 11.56
CA ALA A 458 22.51 -3.84 12.39
C ALA A 458 21.27 -4.62 12.86
N PRO A 459 21.38 -5.94 13.08
CA PRO A 459 20.28 -6.73 13.64
C PRO A 459 19.94 -6.30 15.06
N ALA A 460 18.69 -6.49 15.46
CA ALA A 460 18.27 -6.40 16.86
C ALA A 460 19.11 -7.36 17.74
N PRO A 461 19.30 -7.05 19.04
CA PRO A 461 20.08 -7.90 19.93
C PRO A 461 19.43 -9.28 20.11
N ALA A 462 20.25 -10.31 20.31
CA ALA A 462 19.77 -11.69 20.46
C ALA A 462 18.75 -11.85 21.59
N ASP A 463 18.91 -11.14 22.70
CA ASP A 463 17.97 -11.17 23.83
C ASP A 463 16.57 -10.66 23.47
N ALA A 464 16.45 -9.76 22.48
CA ALA A 464 15.15 -9.32 22.00
C ALA A 464 14.45 -10.44 21.22
N PHE A 465 15.17 -11.15 20.35
CA PHE A 465 14.62 -12.30 19.62
C PHE A 465 14.33 -13.50 20.54
N HIS A 466 15.13 -13.69 21.59
CA HIS A 466 14.86 -14.71 22.60
C HIS A 466 13.50 -14.49 23.30
N LYS A 467 13.12 -13.24 23.56
CA LYS A 467 11.78 -12.93 24.12
C LYS A 467 10.65 -13.38 23.21
N LEU A 468 10.84 -13.36 21.88
CA LEU A 468 9.83 -13.82 20.92
C LEU A 468 9.50 -15.31 21.03
N LEU A 469 10.40 -16.12 21.60
CA LEU A 469 10.15 -17.55 21.85
C LEU A 469 9.01 -17.80 22.85
N THR A 470 8.65 -16.78 23.64
CA THR A 470 7.51 -16.85 24.59
C THR A 470 6.18 -16.46 23.95
N ALA A 471 6.18 -16.00 22.69
CA ALA A 471 4.97 -15.53 22.02
C ALA A 471 3.94 -16.65 21.80
N HIS A 472 2.66 -16.34 21.98
CA HIS A 472 1.57 -17.29 21.71
C HIS A 472 1.37 -17.64 20.22
N THR A 473 2.12 -17.00 19.31
CA THR A 473 1.99 -17.21 17.87
C THR A 473 3.17 -18.03 17.35
N PRO A 474 2.96 -19.26 16.84
CA PRO A 474 4.03 -20.15 16.39
C PRO A 474 4.95 -19.53 15.35
N SER A 475 4.40 -18.82 14.36
CA SER A 475 5.21 -18.14 13.34
C SER A 475 6.16 -17.09 13.93
N VAL A 476 5.75 -16.39 14.98
CA VAL A 476 6.60 -15.41 15.69
C VAL A 476 7.73 -16.12 16.46
N ARG A 477 7.43 -17.27 17.10
CA ARG A 477 8.46 -18.08 17.78
C ARG A 477 9.46 -18.68 16.79
N LEU A 478 8.97 -19.23 15.68
CA LEU A 478 9.79 -19.74 14.59
C LEU A 478 10.70 -18.64 14.02
N HIS A 479 10.17 -17.43 13.83
CA HIS A 479 10.96 -16.28 13.40
C HIS A 479 12.01 -15.87 14.45
N GLY A 480 11.66 -15.89 15.74
CA GLY A 480 12.62 -15.68 16.83
C GLY A 480 13.78 -16.69 16.78
N ALA A 481 13.47 -17.99 16.65
CA ALA A 481 14.48 -19.05 16.49
C ALA A 481 15.34 -18.83 15.23
N LYS A 482 14.73 -18.44 14.11
CA LYS A 482 15.44 -18.08 12.87
C LYS A 482 16.43 -16.93 13.08
N MET A 483 16.03 -15.89 13.81
CA MET A 483 16.89 -14.75 14.09
C MET A 483 18.00 -15.06 15.10
N LEU A 484 17.75 -15.92 16.09
CA LEU A 484 18.81 -16.43 16.97
C LEU A 484 19.84 -17.26 16.19
N ALA A 485 19.38 -18.13 15.27
CA ALA A 485 20.25 -18.89 14.40
C ALA A 485 21.10 -17.98 13.50
N TYR A 486 20.49 -16.93 12.93
CA TYR A 486 21.17 -15.90 12.14
C TYR A 486 22.28 -15.21 12.94
N LEU A 487 22.01 -14.88 14.21
CA LEU A 487 22.98 -14.27 15.12
C LEU A 487 24.02 -15.26 15.67
N GLY A 488 23.91 -16.55 15.35
CA GLY A 488 24.78 -17.59 15.90
C GLY A 488 24.62 -17.76 17.42
N ASP A 489 23.46 -17.42 17.96
CA ASP A 489 23.20 -17.55 19.40
C ASP A 489 22.97 -19.03 19.77
N PRO A 490 23.63 -19.57 20.81
CA PRO A 490 23.52 -20.98 21.18
C PRO A 490 22.09 -21.39 21.59
N ARG A 491 21.27 -20.45 22.08
CA ARG A 491 19.87 -20.70 22.48
C ARG A 491 18.98 -21.05 21.29
N ALA A 492 19.43 -20.80 20.06
CA ALA A 492 18.69 -21.18 18.86
C ALA A 492 18.40 -22.69 18.79
N ARG A 493 19.34 -23.54 19.25
CA ARG A 493 19.19 -25.00 19.20
C ARG A 493 18.04 -25.48 20.10
N GLU A 494 18.02 -25.03 21.35
CA GLU A 494 16.93 -25.34 22.29
C GLU A 494 15.57 -24.85 21.76
N ALA A 495 15.55 -23.65 21.18
CA ALA A 495 14.33 -23.10 20.58
C ALA A 495 13.80 -23.95 19.41
N ILE A 496 14.69 -24.46 18.55
CA ILE A 496 14.35 -25.34 17.43
C ILE A 496 13.79 -26.67 17.96
N GLU A 497 14.47 -27.30 18.92
CA GLU A 497 14.00 -28.55 19.55
C GLU A 497 12.62 -28.39 20.21
N GLN A 498 12.37 -27.24 20.85
CA GLN A 498 11.06 -26.95 21.44
C GLN A 498 9.97 -26.80 20.36
N LEU A 499 10.27 -26.15 19.23
CA LEU A 499 9.34 -25.99 18.12
C LEU A 499 9.07 -27.31 17.38
N GLU A 500 10.06 -28.19 17.28
CA GLU A 500 9.90 -29.53 16.69
C GLU A 500 8.91 -30.40 17.49
N LYS A 501 8.94 -30.31 18.82
CA LYS A 501 7.99 -30.99 19.72
C LYS A 501 6.54 -30.55 19.51
N GLU A 502 6.29 -29.42 18.85
CA GLU A 502 4.93 -28.98 18.53
C GLU A 502 4.33 -29.69 17.30
N HIS A 503 5.14 -30.45 16.56
CA HIS A 503 4.73 -31.30 15.44
C HIS A 503 3.84 -30.60 14.40
N ARG A 504 4.17 -29.35 14.06
CA ARG A 504 3.45 -28.60 13.01
C ARG A 504 4.05 -28.84 11.64
N GLU A 505 3.27 -29.49 10.76
CA GLU A 505 3.66 -29.77 9.38
C GLU A 505 4.07 -28.50 8.61
N GLU A 506 3.37 -27.39 8.83
CA GLU A 506 3.65 -26.09 8.18
C GLU A 506 5.05 -25.52 8.50
N MET A 507 5.68 -25.95 9.59
CA MET A 507 7.00 -25.48 10.03
C MET A 507 8.14 -26.46 9.71
N ALA A 508 7.83 -27.72 9.37
CA ALA A 508 8.80 -28.82 9.32
C ALA A 508 9.97 -28.56 8.36
N SER A 509 9.69 -28.03 7.17
CA SER A 509 10.73 -27.69 6.18
C SER A 509 11.67 -26.58 6.68
N THR A 510 11.11 -25.56 7.34
CA THR A 510 11.90 -24.44 7.89
C THR A 510 12.71 -24.88 9.09
N LEU A 511 12.15 -25.72 9.96
CA LEU A 511 12.85 -26.26 11.14
C LEU A 511 14.02 -27.15 10.73
N SER A 512 13.88 -27.99 9.70
CA SER A 512 14.98 -28.78 9.14
C SER A 512 16.14 -27.91 8.67
N LEU A 513 15.85 -26.85 7.90
CA LEU A 513 16.86 -25.89 7.45
C LEU A 513 17.51 -25.15 8.61
N LEU A 514 16.75 -24.83 9.67
CA LEU A 514 17.27 -24.18 10.87
C LEU A 514 18.18 -25.11 11.68
N ALA A 515 17.77 -26.37 11.86
CA ALA A 515 18.57 -27.40 12.54
C ALA A 515 19.92 -27.55 11.84
N ASP A 516 19.95 -27.58 10.51
CA ASP A 516 21.17 -27.60 9.71
C ASP A 516 22.02 -26.32 9.91
N ALA A 517 21.39 -25.15 9.96
CA ALA A 517 22.09 -23.88 10.16
C ALA A 517 22.73 -23.73 11.56
N VAL A 518 22.19 -24.39 12.60
CA VAL A 518 22.71 -24.31 13.98
C VAL A 518 23.64 -25.47 14.36
N ARG A 519 24.00 -26.35 13.42
CA ARG A 519 24.97 -27.42 13.66
C ARG A 519 26.30 -26.84 14.14
N SER A 520 26.97 -27.60 15.00
CA SER A 520 28.34 -27.32 15.48
C SER A 520 29.33 -27.31 14.32
N MET A 521 29.14 -28.20 13.35
CA MET A 521 29.92 -28.28 12.13
C MET A 521 29.07 -27.87 10.94
N ARG A 522 29.55 -26.90 10.18
CA ARG A 522 28.85 -26.34 9.01
C ARG A 522 29.66 -26.60 7.75
N VAL A 523 28.97 -26.77 6.64
CA VAL A 523 29.58 -26.85 5.32
C VAL A 523 29.10 -25.67 4.50
N CYS A 524 30.01 -24.84 3.99
CA CYS A 524 29.70 -23.72 3.09
C CYS A 524 30.58 -23.77 1.84
N SER A 525 30.28 -22.92 0.85
CA SER A 525 31.09 -22.76 -0.38
C SER A 525 31.42 -24.09 -1.10
N VAL A 526 30.40 -24.91 -1.37
CA VAL A 526 30.56 -26.20 -2.06
C VAL A 526 30.76 -25.97 -3.55
N ARG A 527 31.82 -26.52 -4.13
CA ARG A 527 32.14 -26.40 -5.56
C ARG A 527 32.54 -27.75 -6.13
N ALA A 528 32.01 -28.08 -7.30
CA ALA A 528 32.53 -29.20 -8.09
C ALA A 528 33.83 -28.75 -8.78
N VAL A 529 34.89 -29.55 -8.67
CA VAL A 529 36.19 -29.33 -9.30
C VAL A 529 36.31 -30.27 -10.49
N SER A 530 36.47 -29.70 -11.69
CA SER A 530 36.37 -30.38 -12.99
C SER A 530 37.47 -31.40 -13.33
N ASN A 531 38.29 -31.83 -12.36
CA ASN A 531 39.46 -32.68 -12.59
C ASN A 531 39.22 -34.16 -12.25
N ALA A 532 37.98 -34.63 -12.39
CA ALA A 532 37.62 -35.97 -11.93
C ALA A 532 37.58 -36.98 -13.08
N SER A 533 38.03 -38.20 -12.79
CA SER A 533 37.93 -39.37 -13.68
C SER A 533 36.48 -39.62 -14.12
N PRO A 534 36.23 -40.19 -15.31
CA PRO A 534 34.87 -40.52 -15.74
C PRO A 534 34.17 -41.37 -14.69
N GLY A 535 32.99 -40.93 -14.23
CA GLY A 535 32.22 -41.59 -13.16
C GLY A 535 32.47 -41.06 -11.73
N HIS A 536 33.39 -40.11 -11.56
CA HIS A 536 33.62 -39.45 -10.27
C HIS A 536 33.54 -37.94 -10.43
N VAL A 537 33.18 -37.24 -9.36
CA VAL A 537 33.21 -35.78 -9.26
C VAL A 537 34.02 -35.42 -8.02
N ASN A 538 35.02 -34.56 -8.17
CA ASN A 538 35.73 -34.01 -7.02
C ASN A 538 34.94 -32.81 -6.51
N VAL A 539 34.68 -32.76 -5.21
CA VAL A 539 33.94 -31.70 -4.54
C VAL A 539 34.87 -31.03 -3.55
N GLU A 540 35.05 -29.72 -3.71
CA GLU A 540 35.67 -28.85 -2.71
C GLU A 540 34.57 -28.28 -1.81
N ALA A 541 34.78 -28.30 -0.50
CA ALA A 541 33.86 -27.73 0.47
C ALA A 541 34.63 -27.05 1.60
N CYS A 542 34.08 -25.93 2.10
CA CYS A 542 34.58 -25.30 3.32
C CYS A 542 33.85 -25.92 4.52
N VAL A 543 34.60 -26.52 5.44
CA VAL A 543 34.08 -27.08 6.69
C VAL A 543 34.44 -26.13 7.82
N PHE A 544 33.43 -25.63 8.52
CA PHE A 544 33.57 -24.61 9.55
C PHE A 544 33.09 -25.13 10.90
N ASN A 545 33.91 -24.93 11.93
CA ASN A 545 33.58 -25.29 13.30
C ASN A 545 32.95 -24.09 14.01
N ALA A 546 31.62 -24.10 14.11
CA ALA A 546 30.83 -23.12 14.83
C ALA A 546 30.66 -23.45 16.32
N SER A 547 31.30 -24.50 16.83
CA SER A 547 31.28 -24.85 18.25
C SER A 547 32.37 -24.13 19.04
N ASN A 548 32.31 -24.25 20.37
CA ASN A 548 33.29 -23.68 21.30
C ASN A 548 34.46 -24.64 21.58
N GLU A 549 34.48 -25.81 20.96
CA GLU A 549 35.47 -26.88 21.18
C GLU A 549 36.20 -27.20 19.89
N THR A 550 37.48 -27.55 19.97
CA THR A 550 38.22 -28.08 18.82
C THR A 550 37.62 -29.41 18.37
N ARG A 551 37.48 -29.59 17.05
CA ARG A 551 36.96 -30.83 16.47
C ARG A 551 38.07 -31.55 15.72
N ASP A 552 38.39 -32.75 16.18
CA ASP A 552 39.46 -33.56 15.63
C ASP A 552 38.92 -34.45 14.51
N ARG A 553 39.43 -34.21 13.30
CA ARG A 553 39.18 -35.02 12.11
C ARG A 553 37.68 -35.25 11.81
N PRO A 554 36.87 -34.17 11.68
CA PRO A 554 35.45 -34.31 11.39
C PRO A 554 35.23 -35.00 10.04
N ALA A 555 34.09 -35.67 9.88
CA ALA A 555 33.72 -36.30 8.62
C ALA A 555 32.76 -35.43 7.83
N VAL A 556 32.93 -35.36 6.51
CA VAL A 556 31.93 -34.79 5.60
C VAL A 556 31.17 -35.92 4.94
N VAL A 557 29.86 -35.88 5.07
CA VAL A 557 28.90 -36.80 4.48
C VAL A 557 28.18 -36.07 3.36
N VAL A 558 28.19 -36.66 2.17
CA VAL A 558 27.53 -36.13 0.98
C VAL A 558 26.45 -37.09 0.56
N ARG A 559 25.23 -36.58 0.51
CA ARG A 559 24.08 -37.31 -0.01
C ARG A 559 23.75 -36.80 -1.39
N THR A 560 23.76 -37.71 -2.35
CA THR A 560 23.32 -37.47 -3.72
C THR A 560 21.98 -38.17 -3.92
N LEU A 561 20.99 -37.39 -4.39
CA LEU A 561 19.69 -37.92 -4.79
C LEU A 561 19.72 -38.26 -6.28
N GLN A 562 19.59 -39.55 -6.60
CA GLN A 562 19.49 -40.07 -7.97
C GLN A 562 18.15 -40.79 -8.13
N GLY A 563 17.14 -40.07 -8.64
CA GLY A 563 15.77 -40.58 -8.71
C GLY A 563 15.21 -40.84 -7.31
N SER A 564 14.86 -42.09 -7.00
CA SER A 564 14.41 -42.53 -5.67
C SER A 564 15.54 -43.09 -4.79
N THR A 565 16.75 -43.23 -5.33
CA THR A 565 17.90 -43.81 -4.62
C THR A 565 18.75 -42.69 -4.04
N THR A 566 19.05 -42.77 -2.74
CA THR A 566 19.99 -41.86 -2.08
C THR A 566 21.33 -42.58 -1.94
N GLN A 567 22.38 -42.02 -2.52
CA GLN A 567 23.74 -42.52 -2.34
C GLN A 567 24.49 -41.62 -1.37
N GLU A 568 25.26 -42.23 -0.46
CA GLU A 568 26.00 -41.52 0.57
C GLU A 568 27.50 -41.74 0.38
N SER A 569 28.26 -40.67 0.28
CA SER A 569 29.74 -40.68 0.22
C SER A 569 30.28 -39.96 1.45
N ARG A 570 31.32 -40.52 2.08
CA ARG A 570 31.91 -39.98 3.32
C ARG A 570 33.42 -39.83 3.17
N TRP A 571 33.97 -38.67 3.55
CA TRP A 571 35.43 -38.51 3.73
C TRP A 571 35.77 -37.82 5.04
N ILE A 572 36.97 -38.08 5.54
CA ILE A 572 37.48 -37.52 6.79
C ILE A 572 38.31 -36.27 6.46
N VAL A 573 38.06 -35.17 7.17
CA VAL A 573 38.90 -33.98 7.11
C VAL A 573 40.17 -34.27 7.91
N GLU A 574 41.33 -34.35 7.25
CA GLU A 574 42.61 -34.68 7.91
C GLU A 574 43.24 -33.49 8.66
N ALA A 575 42.41 -32.68 9.31
CA ALA A 575 42.83 -31.54 10.12
C ALA A 575 41.91 -31.39 11.34
N SER A 576 42.49 -30.97 12.46
CA SER A 576 41.73 -30.48 13.61
C SER A 576 41.27 -29.05 13.32
N ILE A 577 39.99 -28.77 13.54
CA ILE A 577 39.40 -27.46 13.26
C ILE A 577 39.14 -26.74 14.58
N ALA A 578 39.83 -25.62 14.80
CA ALA A 578 39.68 -24.81 16.01
C ALA A 578 38.29 -24.11 16.04
N PRO A 579 37.79 -23.74 17.23
CA PRO A 579 36.56 -22.96 17.37
C PRO A 579 36.57 -21.69 16.51
N GLY A 580 35.49 -21.44 15.77
CA GLY A 580 35.34 -20.25 14.93
C GLY A 580 36.23 -20.22 13.68
N SER A 581 36.87 -21.33 13.33
CA SER A 581 37.70 -21.46 12.13
C SER A 581 37.10 -22.44 11.12
N GLY A 582 37.50 -22.31 9.86
CA GLY A 582 37.13 -23.24 8.81
C GLY A 582 38.32 -23.65 7.97
N VAL A 583 38.22 -24.84 7.36
CA VAL A 583 39.23 -25.40 6.46
C VAL A 583 38.56 -25.88 5.18
N ARG A 584 39.23 -25.69 4.03
CA ARG A 584 38.77 -26.28 2.78
C ARG A 584 39.25 -27.71 2.67
N THR A 585 38.32 -28.60 2.36
CA THR A 585 38.59 -30.01 2.12
C THR A 585 38.08 -30.40 0.74
N THR A 586 38.72 -31.41 0.15
CA THR A 586 38.28 -32.01 -1.11
C THR A 586 37.93 -33.47 -0.88
N GLY A 587 36.79 -33.90 -1.42
CA GLY A 587 36.37 -35.30 -1.44
C GLY A 587 35.99 -35.73 -2.85
N THR A 588 36.03 -37.03 -3.11
CA THR A 588 35.57 -37.61 -4.38
C THR A 588 34.22 -38.27 -4.13
N ILE A 589 33.24 -37.94 -4.97
CA ILE A 589 31.93 -38.57 -4.98
C ILE A 589 31.76 -39.35 -6.28
N GLU A 590 31.02 -40.46 -6.25
CA GLU A 590 30.59 -41.13 -7.48
C GLU A 590 29.55 -40.25 -8.18
N GLY A 591 29.80 -39.95 -9.46
CA GLY A 591 28.95 -39.09 -10.28
C GLY A 591 28.49 -39.81 -11.53
N VAL A 592 27.24 -39.56 -11.95
CA VAL A 592 26.73 -40.08 -13.22
C VAL A 592 27.42 -39.33 -14.35
N ALA A 593 28.16 -40.03 -15.20
CA ALA A 593 28.71 -39.50 -16.44
C ALA A 593 27.55 -39.12 -17.39
N GLY A 594 27.13 -37.86 -17.32
CA GLY A 594 26.12 -37.27 -18.19
C GLY A 594 26.59 -35.91 -18.69
N GLU A 595 26.96 -35.85 -19.95
CA GLU A 595 27.29 -34.65 -20.71
C GLU A 595 26.09 -33.68 -20.66
N ASN A 596 26.36 -32.41 -20.30
CA ASN A 596 25.43 -31.29 -20.13
C ASN A 596 24.74 -31.16 -18.76
N GLN A 597 25.29 -30.22 -17.97
CA GLN A 597 24.70 -29.51 -16.83
C GLN A 597 23.99 -30.36 -15.75
N PRO A 598 24.41 -30.28 -14.46
CA PRO A 598 23.66 -30.90 -13.37
C PRO A 598 22.34 -30.14 -13.15
N ALA A 599 21.33 -30.48 -13.94
CA ALA A 599 19.95 -30.15 -13.64
C ALA A 599 19.52 -31.01 -12.44
N ALA A 600 19.66 -30.43 -11.25
CA ALA A 600 18.97 -30.80 -10.02
C ALA A 600 19.31 -32.16 -9.36
N SER A 601 20.58 -32.55 -9.27
CA SER A 601 21.01 -33.41 -8.16
C SER A 601 21.13 -32.55 -6.91
N SER A 602 20.23 -32.73 -5.93
CA SER A 602 20.39 -32.07 -4.63
C SER A 602 21.55 -32.74 -3.87
N LEU A 603 22.65 -32.03 -3.78
CA LEU A 603 23.81 -32.37 -2.94
C LEU A 603 23.54 -31.84 -1.53
N GLN A 604 23.30 -32.72 -0.58
CA GLN A 604 23.26 -32.34 0.83
C GLN A 604 24.60 -32.73 1.47
N LEU A 605 25.38 -31.72 1.88
CA LEU A 605 26.62 -31.93 2.62
C LEU A 605 26.40 -31.67 4.10
N VAL A 606 26.78 -32.64 4.92
CA VAL A 606 26.68 -32.60 6.37
C VAL A 606 28.04 -32.90 6.95
N ALA A 607 28.52 -32.06 7.88
CA ALA A 607 29.70 -32.38 8.66
C ALA A 607 29.31 -33.03 9.99
N GLU A 608 29.91 -34.17 10.29
CA GLU A 608 29.78 -34.89 11.55
C GLU A 608 31.00 -34.60 12.44
N PRO A 609 30.80 -34.40 13.75
CA PRO A 609 31.86 -34.11 14.70
C PRO A 609 32.88 -35.24 14.89
#